data_AF-A0A1W9W6Q8-F1
#
_entry.id   AF-A0A1W9W6Q8-F1
#
_cell.length_a   1.000
_cell.length_b   1.000
_cell.length_c   1.000
_cell.angle_alpha   90.00
_cell.angle_beta   90.00
_cell.angle_gamma   90.00
#
_symmetry.space_group_name_H-M   'P 1'
#
loop_
_entity.id
_entity.type
_entity.pdbx_description
1 polymer ?
#
loop_
_entity_poly.entity_id
_entity_poly.type
_entity_poly.pdbx_seq_one_letter_code
_entity_poly.pdbx_strand_id
1 'polypeptide(L)'
;MRSSEAVRISSPSVNKRCYKQVLLVAAEASADLHGANLVNAMKWLCPEAVFSGIGGNNMARAGVTRFVKSEDMAVVGLAEIFGKFRIHVKAANILKSIFERHRPDLLILIDYPGMGVAAWPG
;
A
#
# COMPACT_ATOMS: atom_id res chain seq x y z
N MET A 1 46.17 -31.38 5.29
CA MET A 1 44.71 -31.42 5.47
C MET A 1 44.28 -30.14 6.21
N ARG A 2 43.84 -29.11 5.48
CA ARG A 2 43.25 -27.90 6.07
C ARG A 2 41.73 -28.08 6.07
N SER A 3 41.15 -28.06 7.27
CA SER A 3 39.71 -28.19 7.50
C SER A 3 38.98 -26.99 6.90
N SER A 4 37.97 -27.27 6.06
CA SER A 4 37.06 -26.28 5.51
C SER A 4 36.02 -25.89 6.55
N GLU A 5 36.23 -24.77 7.24
CA GLU A 5 35.17 -24.10 8.00
C GLU A 5 34.14 -23.53 7.03
N ALA A 6 33.00 -24.22 6.93
CA ALA A 6 31.82 -23.70 6.28
C ALA A 6 31.32 -22.49 7.08
N VAL A 7 31.41 -21.30 6.47
CA VAL A 7 30.79 -20.07 6.97
C VAL A 7 29.28 -20.31 7.06
N ARG A 8 28.77 -20.49 8.28
CA ARG A 8 27.33 -20.50 8.53
C ARG A 8 26.83 -19.07 8.36
N ILE A 9 26.33 -18.75 7.16
CA ILE A 9 25.53 -17.54 6.95
C ILE A 9 24.23 -17.77 7.73
N SER A 10 24.18 -17.28 8.96
CA SER A 10 22.92 -17.19 9.69
C SER A 10 22.01 -16.27 8.87
N SER A 11 20.85 -16.80 8.48
CA SER A 11 19.81 -16.02 7.80
C SER A 11 19.55 -14.76 8.63
N PRO A 12 19.51 -13.55 8.03
CA PRO A 12 19.19 -12.35 8.78
C PRO A 12 17.87 -12.59 9.50
N SER A 13 17.86 -12.44 10.82
CA SER A 13 16.67 -12.56 11.64
C SER A 13 15.71 -11.46 11.20
N VAL A 14 14.83 -11.77 10.24
CA VAL A 14 13.74 -10.89 9.83
C VAL A 14 12.88 -10.71 11.08
N ASN A 15 13.01 -9.55 11.71
CA ASN A 15 12.18 -9.19 12.84
C ASN A 15 10.74 -9.14 12.31
N LYS A 16 9.95 -10.20 12.57
CA LYS A 16 8.57 -10.35 12.09
C LYS A 16 7.69 -9.35 12.85
N ARG A 17 7.74 -8.08 12.43
CA ARG A 17 6.79 -7.08 12.90
C ARG A 17 5.51 -7.29 12.10
N CYS A 18 4.54 -7.98 12.69
CA CYS A 18 3.22 -8.07 12.08
C CYS A 18 2.44 -6.79 12.36
N TYR A 19 2.23 -6.02 11.29
CA TYR A 19 1.36 -4.87 11.25
C TYR A 19 -0.08 -5.35 11.35
N LYS A 20 -0.87 -4.80 12.28
CA LYS A 20 -2.26 -5.20 12.48
C LYS A 20 -3.17 -4.48 11.50
N GLN A 21 -2.86 -3.24 11.16
CA GLN A 21 -3.62 -2.44 10.20
C GLN A 21 -2.73 -1.93 9.07
N VAL A 22 -2.97 -2.43 7.86
CA VAL A 22 -2.23 -2.05 6.65
C VAL A 22 -3.16 -1.28 5.72
N LEU A 23 -2.74 -0.07 5.35
CA LEU A 23 -3.42 0.80 4.40
C LEU A 23 -2.71 0.72 3.04
N LEU A 24 -3.44 0.41 1.98
CA LEU A 24 -2.90 0.32 0.61
C LEU A 24 -3.55 1.34 -0.31
N VAL A 25 -2.77 1.89 -1.22
CA VAL A 25 -3.25 2.84 -2.23
C VAL A 25 -2.75 2.40 -3.60
N ALA A 26 -3.68 2.01 -4.45
CA ALA A 26 -3.48 1.68 -5.86
C ALA A 26 -4.38 2.59 -6.71
N ALA A 27 -3.78 3.42 -7.55
CA ALA A 27 -4.49 4.41 -8.35
C ALA A 27 -4.91 3.89 -9.74
N GLU A 28 -4.29 2.81 -10.22
CA GLU A 28 -4.49 2.27 -11.58
C GLU A 28 -4.68 0.75 -11.56
N ALA A 29 -5.15 0.17 -12.67
CA ALA A 29 -5.45 -1.26 -12.76
C ALA A 29 -4.22 -2.16 -12.55
N SER A 30 -3.04 -1.74 -13.04
CA SER A 30 -1.76 -2.42 -12.80
C SER A 30 -1.43 -2.43 -11.30
N ALA A 31 -1.56 -1.28 -10.64
CA ALA A 31 -1.33 -1.12 -9.21
C ALA A 31 -2.29 -1.98 -8.37
N ASP A 32 -3.57 -2.09 -8.79
CA ASP A 32 -4.57 -2.92 -8.14
C ASP A 32 -4.19 -4.42 -8.19
N LEU A 33 -3.73 -4.89 -9.35
CA LEU A 33 -3.24 -6.27 -9.48
C LEU A 33 -2.01 -6.53 -8.58
N HIS A 34 -1.05 -5.62 -8.58
CA HIS A 34 0.13 -5.72 -7.70
C HIS A 34 -0.25 -5.69 -6.22
N GLY A 35 -1.18 -4.82 -5.84
CA GLY A 35 -1.70 -4.73 -4.48
C GLY A 35 -2.39 -6.01 -4.03
N ALA A 36 -3.18 -6.64 -4.90
CA ALA A 36 -3.80 -7.92 -4.62
C ALA A 36 -2.76 -9.03 -4.35
N ASN A 37 -1.72 -9.11 -5.19
CA ASN A 37 -0.64 -10.08 -5.03
C ASN A 37 0.14 -9.85 -3.72
N LEU A 38 0.41 -8.59 -3.38
CA LEU A 38 1.06 -8.22 -2.14
C LEU A 38 0.23 -8.63 -0.93
N VAL A 39 -1.07 -8.32 -0.91
CA VAL A 39 -1.97 -8.68 0.21
C VAL A 39 -2.01 -10.19 0.40
N ASN A 40 -2.11 -10.95 -0.69
CA ASN A 40 -2.08 -12.41 -0.61
C ASN A 40 -0.79 -12.91 0.03
N ALA A 41 0.37 -12.40 -0.39
CA ALA A 41 1.66 -12.76 0.21
C ALA A 41 1.76 -12.33 1.69
N MET A 42 1.26 -11.14 2.03
CA MET A 42 1.29 -10.63 3.40
C MET A 42 0.42 -11.45 4.35
N LYS A 43 -0.72 -11.98 3.90
CA LYS A 43 -1.57 -12.87 4.72
C LYS A 43 -0.85 -14.15 5.16
N TRP A 44 0.05 -14.68 4.32
CA TRP A 44 0.89 -15.83 4.70
C TRP A 44 1.90 -15.48 5.79
N LEU A 45 2.45 -14.27 5.75
CA LEU A 45 3.48 -13.82 6.69
C LEU A 45 2.89 -13.27 7.99
N CYS A 46 1.72 -12.62 7.91
CA CYS A 46 1.01 -11.96 8.99
C CYS A 46 -0.50 -12.23 8.88
N PRO A 47 -0.98 -13.39 9.37
CA PRO A 47 -2.39 -13.78 9.27
C PRO A 47 -3.36 -12.83 10.00
N GLU A 48 -2.87 -12.12 11.03
CA GLU A 48 -3.66 -11.18 11.82
C GLU A 48 -3.76 -9.77 11.19
N ALA A 49 -3.07 -9.54 10.07
CA ALA A 49 -3.11 -8.24 9.41
C ALA A 49 -4.48 -8.01 8.75
N VAL A 50 -5.04 -6.83 9.02
CA VAL A 50 -6.25 -6.33 8.37
C VAL A 50 -5.84 -5.32 7.31
N PHE A 51 -6.41 -5.48 6.12
CA PHE A 51 -6.08 -4.67 4.96
C PHE A 51 -7.24 -3.76 4.59
N SER A 52 -6.93 -2.49 4.39
CA SER A 52 -7.88 -1.48 3.95
C SER A 52 -7.23 -0.55 2.94
N GLY A 53 -8.00 0.22 2.18
CA GLY A 53 -7.37 1.08 1.18
C GLY A 53 -8.22 1.60 0.05
N ILE A 54 -7.51 2.10 -0.95
CA ILE A 54 -8.04 2.53 -2.24
C ILE A 54 -7.45 1.62 -3.30
N GLY A 55 -8.31 1.04 -4.14
CA GLY A 55 -7.93 0.07 -5.14
C GLY A 55 -9.15 -0.47 -5.88
N GLY A 56 -8.89 -1.34 -6.84
CA GLY A 56 -9.89 -1.93 -7.71
C GLY A 56 -10.43 -3.26 -7.20
N ASN A 57 -10.98 -4.03 -8.13
CA ASN A 57 -11.64 -5.28 -7.82
C ASN A 57 -10.66 -6.40 -7.43
N ASN A 58 -9.40 -6.36 -7.87
CA ASN A 58 -8.43 -7.38 -7.50
C ASN A 58 -8.06 -7.25 -6.02
N MET A 59 -7.77 -6.04 -5.52
CA MET A 59 -7.53 -5.81 -4.09
C MET A 59 -8.76 -6.16 -3.25
N ALA A 60 -9.96 -5.81 -3.71
CA ALA A 60 -11.19 -6.19 -3.01
C ALA A 60 -11.32 -7.71 -2.86
N ARG A 61 -11.07 -8.47 -3.94
CA ARG A 61 -11.08 -9.94 -3.92
C ARG A 61 -9.98 -10.54 -3.04
N ALA A 62 -8.82 -9.88 -2.95
CA ALA A 62 -7.75 -10.26 -2.04
C ALA A 62 -8.09 -9.96 -0.56
N GLY A 63 -9.24 -9.34 -0.27
CA GLY A 63 -9.73 -9.06 1.08
C GLY A 63 -9.32 -7.69 1.62
N VAL A 64 -9.03 -6.73 0.74
CA VAL A 64 -8.87 -5.33 1.14
C VAL A 64 -10.24 -4.68 1.28
N THR A 65 -10.50 -4.09 2.45
CA THR A 65 -11.68 -3.25 2.67
C THR A 65 -11.49 -1.91 1.95
N ARG A 66 -12.30 -1.62 0.93
CA ARG A 66 -12.18 -0.39 0.14
C ARG A 66 -12.90 0.78 0.82
N PHE A 67 -12.19 1.87 1.05
CA PHE A 67 -12.78 3.14 1.50
C PHE A 67 -13.40 3.93 0.35
N VAL A 68 -12.78 3.84 -0.82
CA VAL A 68 -13.20 4.49 -2.08
C VAL A 68 -12.87 3.52 -3.21
N LYS A 69 -13.75 3.40 -4.21
CA LYS A 69 -13.45 2.60 -5.40
C LYS A 69 -12.40 3.33 -6.25
N SER A 70 -11.42 2.61 -6.79
CA SER A 70 -10.45 3.21 -7.72
C SER A 70 -11.12 3.87 -8.92
N GLU A 71 -12.26 3.34 -9.39
CA GLU A 71 -13.02 3.94 -10.48
C GLU A 71 -13.52 5.35 -10.14
N ASP A 72 -13.94 5.58 -8.88
CA ASP A 72 -14.42 6.89 -8.42
C ASP A 72 -13.26 7.89 -8.27
N MET A 73 -12.07 7.42 -7.86
CA MET A 73 -10.84 8.23 -7.85
C MET A 73 -10.33 8.54 -9.26
N ALA A 74 -10.45 7.61 -10.20
CA ALA A 74 -10.07 7.82 -11.60
C ALA A 74 -10.97 8.87 -12.28
N VAL A 75 -12.28 8.89 -11.98
CA VAL A 75 -13.21 9.93 -12.45
C VAL A 75 -12.86 11.30 -11.88
N VAL A 76 -12.51 11.39 -10.59
CA VAL A 76 -12.00 12.64 -9.99
C VAL A 76 -10.68 13.06 -10.64
N GLY A 77 -9.75 12.13 -10.86
CA GLY A 77 -8.47 12.39 -11.53
C GLY A 77 -8.64 12.88 -12.97
N LEU A 78 -9.54 12.27 -13.75
CA LEU A 78 -9.81 12.65 -15.14
C LEU A 78 -10.54 14.00 -15.26
N ALA A 79 -11.52 14.26 -14.38
CA ALA A 79 -12.22 15.54 -14.34
C ALA A 79 -11.31 16.71 -13.92
N GLU A 80 -10.31 16.43 -13.08
CA GLU A 80 -9.38 17.44 -12.57
C GLU A 80 -8.06 17.54 -13.34
N ILE A 81 -7.81 16.71 -14.37
CA ILE A 81 -6.67 16.84 -15.29
C ILE A 81 -6.72 18.19 -16.05
N PHE A 82 -7.89 18.80 -16.15
CA PHE A 82 -8.07 20.19 -16.61
C PHE A 82 -7.55 21.24 -15.61
N GLY A 83 -7.16 20.84 -14.38
CA GLY A 83 -6.59 21.69 -13.33
C GLY A 83 -5.47 20.97 -12.56
N LYS A 84 -4.33 20.78 -13.23
CA LYS A 84 -3.16 19.92 -12.87
C LYS A 84 -2.48 20.09 -11.50
N PHE A 85 -3.07 20.82 -10.54
CA PHE A 85 -2.51 20.99 -9.18
C PHE A 85 -3.49 20.60 -8.05
N ARG A 86 -4.80 20.52 -8.33
CA ARG A 86 -5.83 20.27 -7.30
C ARG A 86 -6.01 18.77 -6.98
N ILE A 87 -5.67 17.89 -7.92
CA ILE A 87 -5.75 16.43 -7.78
C ILE A 87 -4.91 15.94 -6.60
N HIS A 88 -3.64 16.36 -6.56
CA HIS A 88 -2.70 15.89 -5.55
C HIS A 88 -3.13 16.32 -4.14
N VAL A 89 -3.65 17.55 -4.00
CA VAL A 89 -4.09 18.09 -2.70
C VAL A 89 -5.33 17.37 -2.18
N LYS A 90 -6.32 17.08 -3.03
CA LYS A 90 -7.53 16.35 -2.60
C LYS A 90 -7.23 14.91 -2.23
N ALA A 91 -6.47 14.18 -3.06
CA ALA A 91 -6.07 12.81 -2.75
C ALA A 91 -5.27 12.76 -1.44
N ALA A 92 -4.34 13.70 -1.24
CA ALA A 92 -3.59 13.83 0.01
C ALA A 92 -4.50 14.13 1.21
N ASN A 93 -5.50 15.01 1.08
CA ASN A 93 -6.43 15.32 2.17
C ASN A 93 -7.34 14.13 2.53
N ILE A 94 -7.79 13.36 1.54
CA ILE A 94 -8.56 12.14 1.75
C ILE A 94 -7.69 11.11 2.49
N LEU A 95 -6.46 10.89 2.01
CA LEU A 95 -5.51 9.97 2.63
C LEU A 95 -5.17 10.41 4.06
N LYS A 96 -4.92 11.70 4.29
CA LYS A 96 -4.70 12.26 5.62
C LYS A 96 -5.88 11.99 6.54
N SER A 97 -7.10 12.23 6.07
CA SER A 97 -8.31 11.97 6.86
C SER A 97 -8.54 10.48 7.14
N ILE A 98 -8.18 9.59 6.21
CA ILE A 98 -8.21 8.14 6.41
C ILE A 98 -7.16 7.73 7.44
N PHE A 99 -5.94 8.26 7.31
CA PHE A 99 -4.81 7.98 8.20
C PHE A 99 -5.08 8.44 9.63
N GLU A 100 -5.61 9.66 9.81
CA GLU A 100 -5.97 10.19 11.13
C GLU A 100 -7.07 9.35 11.82
N ARG A 101 -8.05 8.85 11.05
CA ARG A 101 -9.16 8.05 11.58
C ARG A 101 -8.81 6.60 11.86
N HIS A 102 -8.02 5.96 11.00
CA HIS A 102 -7.75 4.52 11.07
C HIS A 102 -6.40 4.18 11.69
N ARG A 103 -5.48 5.15 11.75
CA ARG A 103 -4.12 5.02 12.28
C ARG A 103 -3.46 3.70 11.87
N PRO A 104 -3.24 3.49 10.57
CA PRO A 104 -2.61 2.26 10.10
C PRO A 104 -1.18 2.17 10.62
N ASP A 105 -0.74 0.95 10.94
CA ASP A 105 0.64 0.67 11.32
C ASP A 105 1.59 0.75 10.12
N LEU A 106 1.04 0.60 8.90
CA LEU A 106 1.78 0.62 7.65
C LEU A 106 0.92 1.20 6.52
N LEU A 107 1.47 2.17 5.78
CA LEU A 107 0.93 2.68 4.54
C LEU A 107 1.79 2.20 3.36
N ILE A 108 1.17 1.62 2.34
CA ILE A 108 1.82 1.15 1.12
C ILE A 108 1.23 1.87 -0.08
N LEU A 109 2.05 2.66 -0.77
CA LEU A 109 1.70 3.33 -2.03
C LEU A 109 2.22 2.48 -3.19
N ILE A 110 1.32 2.02 -4.06
CA ILE A 110 1.66 1.11 -5.16
C ILE A 110 1.56 1.88 -6.46
N ASP A 111 2.68 1.91 -7.20
CA ASP A 111 2.76 2.49 -8.55
C ASP A 111 2.12 3.88 -8.62
N TYR A 112 2.47 4.73 -7.66
CA TYR A 112 2.06 6.13 -7.59
C TYR A 112 3.26 7.01 -7.95
N PRO A 113 3.54 7.26 -9.24
CA PRO A 113 4.73 7.97 -9.70
C PRO A 113 4.82 9.47 -9.30
N GLY A 114 3.97 9.94 -8.37
CA GLY A 114 3.94 11.33 -7.87
C GLY A 114 4.25 11.53 -6.38
N MET A 115 4.53 10.49 -5.59
CA MET A 115 4.85 10.60 -4.15
C MET A 115 6.10 9.79 -3.77
N GLY A 116 7.20 9.99 -4.47
CA GLY A 116 8.50 9.61 -3.90
C GLY A 116 8.86 10.58 -2.78
N VAL A 117 8.78 10.13 -1.51
CA VAL A 117 9.39 10.70 -0.28
C VAL A 117 9.21 12.21 0.07
N ALA A 118 8.74 13.08 -0.83
CA ALA A 118 8.75 14.52 -0.67
C ALA A 118 7.45 15.12 -0.10
N ALA A 119 6.39 14.32 0.06
CA ALA A 119 5.06 14.82 0.42
C ALA A 119 4.48 14.22 1.71
N TRP A 120 5.28 13.53 2.53
CA TRP A 120 4.85 13.06 3.85
C TRP A 120 5.17 14.13 4.91
N PRO A 121 4.18 14.86 5.45
CA PRO A 121 4.40 15.66 6.64
C PRO A 121 4.41 14.66 7.80
N GLY A 122 5.59 14.48 8.41
CA GLY A 122 5.80 13.59 9.56
C GLY A 122 4.72 13.69 10.63
#